data_AF-A0A920W2A6-F1
#
_entry.id   AF-A0A920W2A6-F1
#
_cell.length_a   1.000
_cell.length_b   1.000
_cell.length_c   1.000
_cell.angle_alpha   90.00
_cell.angle_beta   90.00
_cell.angle_gamma   90.00
#
_symmetry.space_group_name_H-M   'P 1'
#
loop_
_entity.id
_entity.type
_entity.pdbx_description
1 polymer ?
#
loop_
_entity_poly.entity_id
_entity_poly.type
_entity_poly.pdbx_seq_one_letter_code
_entity_poly.pdbx_strand_id
1 'polypeptide(L)' 'MKDGSVIVDLAAEQGGNCKLSEAGKIVKVHGVSIIGYTDFRAAWLHRPVNLRDQFAPSFDRYV' A
#
# COMPACT_ATOMS: atom_id res chain seq x y z
N MET A 1 12.55 -5.74 2.72
CA MET A 1 11.67 -6.49 1.78
C MET A 1 12.41 -6.60 0.44
N LYS A 2 11.96 -7.45 -0.48
CA LYS A 2 12.58 -7.55 -1.80
C LYS A 2 12.23 -6.30 -2.62
N ASP A 3 13.10 -5.95 -3.56
CA ASP A 3 12.78 -4.91 -4.54
C ASP A 3 11.52 -5.29 -5.32
N GLY A 4 10.57 -4.35 -5.43
CA GLY A 4 9.26 -4.59 -6.02
C GLY A 4 8.20 -5.13 -5.05
N SER A 5 8.50 -5.31 -3.76
CA SER A 5 7.47 -5.60 -2.76
C SER A 5 6.55 -4.39 -2.53
N VAL A 6 5.33 -4.67 -2.09
CA VAL A 6 4.33 -3.64 -1.74
C VAL A 6 3.89 -3.79 -0.29
N ILE A 7 3.89 -2.68 0.45
CA ILE A 7 3.28 -2.55 1.77
C ILE A 7 1.97 -1.78 1.59
N VAL A 8 0.90 -2.29 2.19
CA VAL A 8 -0.38 -1.60 2.27
C VAL A 8 -0.64 -1.28 3.74
N ASP A 9 -0.59 -0.01 4.09
CA ASP A 9 -0.86 0.48 5.45
C ASP A 9 -2.30 0.99 5.54
N LEU A 10 -3.14 0.21 6.21
CA LEU A 10 -4.55 0.52 6.42
C LEU A 10 -4.78 1.50 7.58
N ALA A 11 -3.75 1.77 8.39
CA ALA A 11 -3.82 2.63 9.56
C ALA A 11 -3.17 4.00 9.31
N ALA A 12 -2.86 4.33 8.05
CA ALA A 12 -2.07 5.51 7.70
C ALA A 12 -2.66 6.84 8.21
N GLU A 13 -3.98 6.95 8.38
CA GLU A 13 -4.61 8.14 8.98
C GLU A 13 -4.44 8.25 10.51
N GLN A 14 -4.27 7.12 11.21
CA GLN A 14 -4.22 7.08 12.68
C GLN A 14 -2.78 7.01 13.22
N GLY A 15 -1.80 7.40 12.41
CA GLY A 15 -0.37 7.35 12.74
C GLY A 15 0.40 6.24 12.02
N GLY A 16 -0.28 5.33 11.31
CA GLY A 16 0.31 4.32 10.45
C GLY A 16 1.00 3.18 11.19
N ASN A 17 0.98 1.99 10.59
CA ASN A 17 1.81 0.87 11.04
C ASN A 17 3.27 1.04 10.57
N CYS A 18 3.50 1.80 9.51
CA CYS A 18 4.82 2.11 9.02
C CYS A 18 5.11 3.60 9.16
N LYS A 19 6.25 3.94 9.79
CA LYS A 19 6.72 5.33 9.96
C LYS A 19 6.95 6.07 8.63
N LEU A 20 7.10 5.33 7.54
CA LEU A 20 7.32 5.84 6.19
C LEU A 20 6.01 5.96 5.39
N SER A 21 4.89 5.48 5.92
CA SER A 21 3.58 5.64 5.28
C SER A 21 3.13 7.09 5.34
N GLU A 22 2.64 7.60 4.22
CA GLU A 22 1.94 8.87 4.15
C GLU A 22 0.46 8.62 3.84
N ALA A 23 -0.43 9.16 4.66
CA ALA A 23 -1.87 9.03 4.49
C ALA A 23 -2.32 9.50 3.09
N GLY A 24 -3.00 8.63 2.37
CA GLY A 24 -3.57 8.90 1.04
C GLY A 24 -2.55 8.88 -0.10
N LYS A 25 -1.31 8.45 0.15
CA LYS A 25 -0.25 8.48 -0.85
C LYS A 25 0.38 7.11 -1.08
N ILE A 26 1.02 7.00 -2.26
CA ILE A 26 1.88 5.89 -2.63
C ILE A 26 3.31 6.42 -2.65
N VAL A 27 4.16 5.95 -1.75
CA VAL A 27 5.56 6.35 -1.66
C VAL A 27 6.46 5.15 -1.98
N LYS A 28 7.56 5.35 -2.70
CA LYS A 28 8.52 4.30 -2.99
C LYS A 28 9.79 4.53 -2.19
N VAL A 29 10.13 3.60 -1.31
CA VAL A 29 11.26 3.71 -0.39
C VAL A 29 12.05 2.41 -0.43
N HIS A 30 13.37 2.51 -0.69
CA HIS A 30 14.28 1.36 -0.76
C HIS A 30 13.76 0.21 -1.66
N GLY A 31 13.20 0.56 -2.82
CA GLY A 31 12.66 -0.41 -3.79
C GLY A 31 11.30 -1.01 -3.45
N VAL A 32 10.72 -0.61 -2.31
CA VAL A 32 9.42 -1.07 -1.82
C VAL A 32 8.38 0.05 -2.03
N SER A 33 7.21 -0.29 -2.56
CA SER A 33 6.10 0.65 -2.66
C SER A 33 5.25 0.57 -1.40
N ILE A 34 4.97 1.69 -0.75
CA ILE A 34 4.15 1.79 0.47
C ILE A 34 2.90 2.59 0.12
N ILE A 35 1.74 1.98 0.32
CA ILE A 35 0.42 2.56 0.04
C ILE A 35 -0.25 2.84 1.38
N GLY A 36 -0.41 4.13 1.73
CA GLY A 36 -1.16 4.52 2.93
C GLY A 36 -2.62 4.76 2.60
N TYR A 37 -3.49 3.76 2.77
CA TYR A 37 -4.92 3.98 2.57
C TYR A 37 -5.53 4.76 3.75
N THR A 38 -6.31 5.77 3.41
CA THR A 38 -7.18 6.50 4.35
C THR A 38 -8.56 5.86 4.39
N ASP A 39 -9.11 5.53 3.23
CA ASP A 39 -10.37 4.81 3.09
C ASP A 39 -10.21 3.61 2.16
N PHE A 40 -9.78 2.49 2.76
CA PHE A 40 -9.62 1.22 2.05
C PHE A 40 -10.97 0.72 1.49
N ARG A 41 -12.09 0.94 2.18
CA ARG A 41 -13.38 0.42 1.72
C ARG A 41 -13.87 1.17 0.49
N ALA A 42 -13.80 2.50 0.46
CA ALA A 42 -14.19 3.27 -0.72
C ALA A 42 -13.24 3.05 -1.90
N ALA A 43 -11.94 2.96 -1.66
CA ALA A 43 -10.95 2.75 -2.71
C ALA A 43 -11.12 1.41 -3.44
N TRP A 44 -11.45 0.35 -2.71
CA TRP A 44 -11.60 -0.99 -3.29
C TRP A 44 -12.98 -1.27 -3.87
N LEU A 45 -14.04 -0.68 -3.33
CA LEU A 45 -15.40 -0.93 -3.83
C LEU A 45 -15.71 -0.18 -5.14
N HIS A 46 -15.06 0.97 -5.39
CA HIS A 46 -15.36 1.84 -6.55
C HIS A 46 -14.34 1.76 -7.69
N ARG A 47 -13.27 0.98 -7.57
CA ARG A 47 -12.31 0.77 -8.65
C ARG A 47 -12.00 -0.73 -8.75
N PRO A 48 -12.39 -1.43 -9.84
CA PRO A 48 -11.82 -2.73 -10.17
C PRO A 48 -10.37 -2.51 -10.65
N VAL A 49 -9.47 -2.11 -9.74
CA VAL A 49 -8.03 -2.12 -9.96
C VAL A 49 -7.50 -3.33 -9.22
N ASN A 50 -7.27 -4.41 -9.97
CA ASN A 50 -6.62 -5.58 -9.43
C ASN A 50 -5.23 -5.13 -8.95
N LEU A 51 -4.97 -5.21 -7.64
CA LEU A 51 -3.68 -4.80 -7.08
C LEU A 51 -2.52 -5.64 -7.65
N ARG A 52 -2.85 -6.83 -8.17
CA ARG A 52 -1.98 -7.63 -9.05
C ARG A 52 -1.61 -6.94 -10.35
N ASP A 53 -2.58 -6.37 -11.06
CA ASP A 53 -2.34 -5.73 -12.36
C ASP A 53 -1.56 -4.42 -12.20
N GLN A 54 -1.70 -3.79 -11.03
CA GLN A 54 -1.04 -2.54 -10.70
C GLN A 54 0.36 -2.76 -10.09
N PHE A 55 0.64 -3.91 -9.44
CA PHE A 55 1.89 -4.13 -8.68
C PHE A 55 2.47 -5.58 -8.62
N ALA A 56 2.15 -6.52 -9.52
CA ALA A 56 2.79 -7.86 -9.52
C ALA A 56 4.31 -7.84 -9.86
N PRO A 57 5.16 -8.79 -9.38
CA PRO A 57 4.88 -10.10 -8.77
C PRO A 57 5.63 -10.37 -7.44
N SER A 58 5.47 -9.53 -6.41
CA SER A 58 6.00 -9.84 -5.06
C SER A 58 5.08 -9.30 -3.98
N PHE A 59 3.92 -9.94 -3.89
CA PHE A 59 2.89 -9.66 -2.89
C PHE A 59 3.21 -10.40 -1.57
N ASP A 60 4.38 -10.15 -1.00
CA ASP A 60 4.79 -10.76 0.27
C ASP A 60 4.25 -9.93 1.45
N ARG A 61 3.20 -10.45 2.07
CA ARG A 61 2.54 -10.05 3.34
C ARG A 61 1.92 -8.66 3.43
N TYR A 62 0.60 -8.69 3.60
CA TYR A 62 -0.18 -7.68 4.31
C TYR A 62 0.26 -7.65 5.78
N VAL A 63 0.66 -6.49 6.30
CA VAL A 63 0.79 -6.22 7.73
C VAL A 63 -0.25 -5.19 8.11
#